data_AF-C2KID6-F1
#
_entry.id   AF-C2KID6-F1
#
_cell.length_a   1.000
_cell.length_b   1.000
_cell.length_c   1.000
_cell.angle_alpha   90.00
_cell.angle_beta   90.00
_cell.angle_gamma   90.00
#
_symmetry.space_group_name_H-M   'P 1'
#
loop_
_entity.id
_entity.type
_entity.pdbx_description
1 polymer ?
#
loop_
_entity_poly.entity_id
_entity_poly.type
_entity_poly.pdbx_seq_one_letter_code
_entity_poly.pdbx_strand_id
1 'polypeptide(L)' 'MKIIEINGFYSNVVDAVETRQYTAKDYLKNQHIFLKQLADLLDCDSKAGALVDMQIANLEMAIEEVSK' A
#
# COMPACT_ATOMS: atom_id res chain seq x y z
N MET A 1 -10.85 -0.56 -34.03
CA MET A 1 -10.19 -0.55 -32.71
C MET A 1 -9.30 -1.79 -32.64
N LYS A 2 -7.98 -1.64 -32.48
CA LYS A 2 -7.02 -2.76 -32.52
C LYS A 2 -6.86 -3.30 -31.10
N ILE A 3 -7.23 -4.55 -30.86
CA ILE A 3 -7.08 -5.22 -29.57
C ILE A 3 -5.60 -5.56 -29.40
N ILE A 4 -4.96 -5.02 -28.35
CA ILE A 4 -3.56 -5.32 -28.02
C ILE A 4 -3.57 -6.20 -26.77
N GLU A 5 -2.87 -7.32 -26.83
CA GLU A 5 -2.66 -8.20 -25.68
C GLU A 5 -1.44 -7.68 -24.90
N ILE A 6 -1.65 -7.33 -23.63
CA ILE A 6 -0.59 -6.90 -22.72
C ILE A 6 -0.49 -7.96 -21.62
N ASN A 7 0.56 -8.79 -21.63
CA ASN A 7 0.82 -9.80 -20.60
C ASN A 7 -0.39 -10.68 -20.25
N GLY A 8 -1.15 -11.12 -21.27
CA GLY A 8 -2.34 -11.96 -21.08
C GLY A 8 -3.64 -11.21 -20.74
N PHE A 9 -3.63 -9.87 -20.75
CA PHE A 9 -4.81 -9.04 -20.58
C PHE A 9 -5.16 -8.30 -21.86
N TYR A 10 -6.45 -8.22 -22.18
CA TYR A 10 -6.93 -7.44 -23.32
C TYR A 10 -6.90 -5.94 -22.97
N SER A 11 -6.31 -5.12 -23.85
CA SER A 11 -6.12 -3.68 -23.61
C SER A 11 -7.42 -2.94 -23.27
N ASN A 12 -8.55 -3.34 -23.86
CA ASN A 12 -9.86 -2.75 -23.57
C ASN A 12 -10.34 -3.04 -22.12
N VAL A 13 -9.92 -4.15 -21.52
CA VAL A 13 -10.21 -4.50 -20.13
C VAL A 13 -9.29 -3.71 -19.20
N VAL A 14 -8.03 -3.52 -19.57
CA VAL A 14 -7.06 -2.69 -18.82
C VAL A 14 -7.48 -1.22 -18.81
N ASP A 15 -7.89 -0.68 -19.96
CA ASP A 15 -8.38 0.71 -20.09
C ASP A 15 -9.67 0.94 -19.29
N ALA A 16 -10.47 -0.11 -19.06
CA ALA A 16 -11.70 -0.07 -18.27
C ALA A 16 -11.45 -0.18 -16.75
N VAL A 17 -10.23 -0.50 -16.31
CA VAL A 17 -9.86 -0.41 -14.90
C VAL A 17 -9.59 1.05 -14.60
N GLU A 18 -10.61 1.77 -14.14
CA GLU A 18 -10.39 3.06 -13.49
C GLU A 18 -9.34 2.85 -12.39
N THR A 19 -8.16 3.46 -12.56
CA THR A 19 -7.18 3.50 -11.50
C THR A 19 -7.86 4.14 -10.31
N ARG A 20 -8.11 3.38 -9.25
CA ARG A 20 -8.65 3.93 -8.00
C ARG A 20 -7.75 5.10 -7.64
N GLN A 21 -8.29 6.31 -7.67
CA GLN A 21 -7.55 7.48 -7.22
C GLN A 21 -7.44 7.38 -5.71
N TYR A 22 -6.40 6.70 -5.24
CA TYR A 22 -6.05 6.70 -3.84
C TYR A 22 -5.58 8.11 -3.52
N THR A 23 -6.28 8.77 -2.60
CA THR A 23 -5.73 9.99 -2.02
C THR A 23 -4.44 9.64 -1.27
N ALA A 24 -3.56 10.61 -1.05
CA ALA A 24 -2.36 10.38 -0.23
C ALA A 24 -2.72 9.79 1.15
N LYS A 25 -3.89 10.17 1.68
CA LYS A 25 -4.47 9.62 2.91
C LYS A 25 -4.85 8.14 2.78
N ASP A 26 -5.48 7.74 1.68
CA ASP A 26 -5.85 6.33 1.46
C ASP A 26 -4.62 5.45 1.27
N TYR A 27 -3.60 5.97 0.58
CA TYR A 27 -2.33 5.28 0.42
C TYR A 27 -1.66 5.02 1.78
N LEU A 28 -1.53 6.05 2.61
CA LEU A 28 -0.91 5.93 3.94
C LEU A 28 -1.71 4.97 4.84
N LYS A 29 -3.04 5.04 4.81
CA LYS A 29 -3.88 4.08 5.57
C LYS A 29 -3.68 2.63 5.11
N ASN A 30 -3.60 2.38 3.82
CA ASN A 30 -3.38 1.03 3.29
C ASN A 30 -1.98 0.51 3.66
N GLN A 31 -0.96 1.37 3.58
CA GLN A 31 0.39 1.02 4.06
C GLN A 31 0.41 0.70 5.56
N HIS A 32 -0.35 1.45 6.37
CA HIS A 32 -0.44 1.21 7.81
C HIS A 32 -1.01 -0.17 8.12
N ILE A 33 -2.11 -0.52 7.46
CA ILE A 33 -2.76 -1.84 7.60
C ILE A 33 -1.78 -2.95 7.23
N PHE A 34 -1.10 -2.80 6.09
CA PHE A 34 -0.11 -3.78 5.64
C PHE A 34 1.02 -3.97 6.64
N LEU A 35 1.60 -2.89 7.17
CA LEU A 35 2.71 -2.97 8.11
C LEU A 35 2.28 -3.60 9.44
N LYS A 36 1.07 -3.32 9.94
CA LYS A 36 0.53 -3.98 11.15
C LYS A 36 0.36 -5.48 10.95
N GLN A 37 -0.19 -5.89 9.81
CA GLN A 37 -0.31 -7.32 9.48
C GLN A 37 1.07 -7.99 9.32
N LEU A 38 2.04 -7.27 8.77
CA LEU A 38 3.40 -7.78 8.65
C LEU A 38 4.08 -7.92 10.02
N ALA A 39 3.86 -6.98 10.94
CA ALA A 39 4.39 -7.04 12.30
C ALA A 39 3.90 -8.29 13.04
N ASP A 40 2.62 -8.65 12.89
CA ASP A 40 2.04 -9.86 13.49
C ASP A 40 2.69 -11.18 12.98
N LEU A 41 3.33 -11.14 11.81
CA LEU A 41 3.99 -12.29 11.17
C LEU A 41 5.50 -12.35 11.45
N LEU A 42 6.08 -11.26 11.94
CA LEU A 42 7.51 -11.16 12.21
C LEU A 42 7.81 -11.46 13.69
N ASP A 43 8.96 -12.05 13.93
CA ASP A 43 9.53 -12.12 15.27
C ASP A 43 9.89 -10.70 15.73
N CYS A 44 9.32 -10.25 16.84
CA CYS A 44 9.49 -8.90 17.36
C CYS A 44 10.92 -8.63 17.84
N ASP A 45 11.67 -9.66 18.24
CA ASP A 45 13.07 -9.54 18.63
C ASP A 45 14.02 -9.54 17.42
N SER A 46 13.49 -9.81 16.22
CA SER A 46 14.26 -9.75 14.99
C SER A 46 14.49 -8.31 14.55
N LYS A 47 15.63 -8.06 13.88
CA LYS A 47 15.92 -6.77 13.24
C LYS A 47 14.82 -6.35 12.26
N ALA A 48 14.18 -7.31 11.59
CA ALA A 48 13.09 -7.02 10.66
C ALA A 48 11.84 -6.52 11.39
N GLY A 49 11.45 -7.18 12.49
CA GLY A 49 10.34 -6.74 13.36
C GLY A 49 10.56 -5.32 13.87
N ALA A 50 11.74 -5.05 14.45
CA ALA A 50 12.08 -3.72 14.95
C ALA A 50 12.03 -2.63 13.87
N LEU A 51 12.46 -2.92 12.63
CA LEU A 51 12.37 -1.96 11.52
C LEU A 51 10.92 -1.72 11.09
N VAL A 52 10.07 -2.75 11.07
CA VAL A 52 8.64 -2.61 10.76
C VAL A 52 7.95 -1.77 11.83
N ASP A 53 8.22 -2.00 13.12
CA ASP A 53 7.66 -1.21 14.22
C ASP A 53 8.03 0.27 14.12
N MET A 54 9.29 0.58 13.80
CA MET A 54 9.72 1.96 13.54
C MET A 54 8.98 2.59 12.35
N GLN A 55 8.75 1.83 11.28
CA GLN A 55 7.99 2.33 10.12
C GLN A 55 6.52 2.57 10.47
N ILE A 56 5.89 1.73 11.29
CA ILE A 56 4.52 1.95 11.76
C ILE A 56 4.42 3.29 12.51
N ALA A 57 5.34 3.55 13.44
CA ALA A 57 5.35 4.81 14.20
C ALA A 57 5.52 6.05 13.29
N ASN A 58 6.44 6.00 12.33
CA ASN A 58 6.63 7.07 11.35
C ASN A 58 5.37 7.33 10.51
N LEU A 59 4.71 6.25 10.10
CA LEU A 59 3.52 6.32 9.27
C LEU A 59 2.31 6.87 10.04
N GLU A 60 2.17 6.54 11.33
CA GLU A 60 1.13 7.09 12.20
C GLU A 60 1.25 8.62 12.33
N MET A 61 2.47 9.14 12.49
CA MET A 61 2.72 10.59 12.48
C MET A 61 2.36 11.22 11.13
N ALA A 62 2.79 10.62 10.02
CA ALA A 62 2.48 11.13 8.68
C ALA A 62 0.96 11.17 8.41
N ILE A 63 0.21 10.15 8.87
CA ILE A 63 -1.26 10.10 8.76
C ILE A 63 -1.92 11.23 9.56
N GLU A 64 -1.40 11.53 10.76
CA GLU A 64 -1.88 12.65 11.58
C GLU A 64 -1.64 13.99 10.88
N GLU A 65 -0.44 14.21 10.34
CA GLU A 65 -0.08 15.44 9.63
C GLU A 65 -0.96 15.71 8.42
N VAL A 66 -1.23 14.71 7.58
CA VAL A 66 -2.11 14.87 6.39
C VAL A 66 -3.60 14.91 6.72
N SER A 67 -3.97 14.69 8.00
CA SER A 67 -5.35 14.76 8.46
C SER A 67 -5.71 16.07 9.15
N LYS A 68 -4.74 16.97 9.35
CA LYS A 68 -4.92 18.35 9.81
C LYS A 68 -5.35 19.26 8.67
#